data_AF-A7S1B7-F1
#
_entry.id   AF-A7S1B7-F1
#
_cell.length_a   1.000
_cell.length_b   1.000
_cell.length_c   1.000
_cell.angle_alpha   90.00
_cell.angle_beta   90.00
_cell.angle_gamma   90.00
#
_symmetry.space_group_name_H-M   'P 1'
#
loop_
_entity.id
_entity.type
_entity.pdbx_description
1 polymer ?
#
loop_
_entity_poly.entity_id
_entity_poly.type
_entity_poly.pdbx_seq_one_letter_code
_entity_poly.pdbx_strand_id
1 'polypeptide(L)' 'HRNFEQLCKDDHAKNNGLAFSIAERELGIPALLDVCDVTDLKVPDEKSMATYISLFYQRFKDHQPS' A
#
# COMPACT_ATOMS: atom_id res chain seq x y z
N HIS A 1 -10.23 -14.74 6.40
CA HIS A 1 -9.92 -14.23 7.74
C HIS A 1 -8.84 -13.15 7.61
N ARG A 2 -9.08 -11.94 8.14
CA ARG A 2 -8.16 -10.80 7.99
C ARG A 2 -7.00 -10.97 8.97
N ASN A 3 -5.80 -11.26 8.46
CA ASN A 3 -4.58 -11.49 9.25
C ASN A 3 -3.91 -10.21 9.76
N PHE A 4 -4.68 -9.13 9.99
CA PHE A 4 -4.12 -7.88 10.49
C PHE A 4 -3.52 -8.06 11.89
N GLU A 5 -4.12 -8.92 12.72
CA GLU A 5 -3.65 -9.26 14.07
C GLU A 5 -2.34 -10.05 14.08
N GLN A 6 -1.92 -10.61 12.95
CA GLN A 6 -0.65 -11.35 12.81
C GLN A 6 0.51 -10.44 12.36
N LEU A 7 0.25 -9.16 12.10
CA LEU A 7 1.27 -8.21 11.69
C LEU A 7 2.07 -7.73 12.91
N CYS A 8 3.40 -7.68 12.77
CA CYS A 8 4.28 -7.11 13.77
C CYS A 8 4.43 -5.61 13.49
N LYS A 9 4.04 -4.74 14.43
CA LYS A 9 4.09 -3.28 14.23
C LYS A 9 5.50 -2.76 13.93
N ASP A 10 6.52 -3.43 14.45
CA ASP A 10 7.92 -3.02 14.29
C ASP A 10 8.53 -3.52 12.96
N ASP A 11 7.85 -4.40 12.24
CA ASP A 11 8.30 -4.95 10.95
C ASP A 11 7.69 -4.18 9.78
N HIS A 12 8.05 -2.90 9.69
CA HIS A 12 7.49 -1.99 8.68
C HIS A 12 7.76 -2.47 7.25
N ALA A 13 8.97 -3.00 6.99
CA ALA A 13 9.37 -3.49 5.67
C ALA A 13 8.50 -4.66 5.20
N LYS A 14 8.35 -5.68 6.05
CA LYS A 14 7.50 -6.83 5.72
C LYS A 14 6.04 -6.45 5.57
N ASN A 15 5.53 -5.56 6.45
CA ASN A 15 4.14 -5.15 6.40
C ASN A 15 3.82 -4.33 5.14
N ASN A 16 4.68 -3.38 4.76
CA ASN A 16 4.50 -2.58 3.56
C ASN A 16 4.67 -3.42 2.29
N GLY A 17 5.65 -4.31 2.25
CA GLY A 17 5.81 -5.27 1.14
C GLY A 17 4.56 -6.14 0.97
N LEU A 18 4.02 -6.67 2.06
CA LEU A 18 2.77 -7.45 2.03
C LEU A 18 1.59 -6.61 1.53
N ALA A 19 1.45 -5.36 1.99
CA ALA A 19 0.40 -4.46 1.55
C ALA A 19 0.48 -4.18 0.03
N PHE A 20 1.68 -3.93 -0.49
CA PHE A 20 1.91 -3.67 -1.90
C PHE A 20 1.63 -4.91 -2.76
N SER A 21 2.10 -6.09 -2.35
CA SER A 21 1.80 -7.34 -3.06
C SER A 21 0.30 -7.66 -3.10
N ILE A 22 -0.42 -7.41 -2.00
CA ILE A 22 -1.88 -7.61 -1.96
C ILE A 22 -2.59 -6.59 -2.87
N ALA A 23 -2.18 -5.32 -2.84
CA ALA A 23 -2.77 -4.28 -3.69
C ALA A 23 -2.58 -4.58 -5.18
N GLU A 24 -1.42 -5.09 -5.57
CA GLU A 24 -1.16 -5.50 -6.95
C GLU A 24 -1.99 -6.72 -7.34
N ARG A 25 -2.00 -7.77 -6.51
CA ARG A 25 -2.70 -9.03 -6.82
C ARG A 25 -4.21 -8.91 -6.82
N GLU A 26 -4.78 -8.21 -5.84
CA GLU A 26 -6.23 -8.17 -5.61
C GLU A 26 -6.89 -6.94 -6.22
N LEU A 27 -6.18 -5.81 -6.29
CA LEU A 27 -6.73 -4.54 -6.77
C LEU A 27 -6.11 -4.09 -8.11
N GLY A 28 -5.07 -4.78 -8.60
CA GLY A 28 -4.33 -4.41 -9.80
C GLY A 28 -3.56 -3.08 -9.67
N ILE A 29 -3.29 -2.63 -8.44
CA ILE A 29 -2.59 -1.35 -8.21
C ILE A 29 -1.09 -1.63 -8.27
N PRO A 30 -0.34 -1.05 -9.23
CA PRO A 30 1.09 -1.29 -9.34
C PRO A 30 1.82 -0.78 -8.10
N ALA A 31 2.79 -1.54 -7.61
CA ALA A 31 3.66 -1.13 -6.51
C ALA A 31 4.62 -0.03 -7.01
N LEU A 32 4.19 1.22 -6.94
CA LEU A 32 4.97 2.39 -7.39
C LEU A 32 6.00 2.87 -6.36
N LEU A 33 5.96 2.33 -5.14
CA LEU A 33 6.82 2.71 -4.03
C LEU A 33 7.72 1.54 -3.69
N ASP A 34 9.03 1.78 -3.62
CA ASP A 34 9.95 0.81 -3.03
C ASP A 34 9.66 0.74 -1.53
N VAL A 35 9.60 -0.48 -1.00
CA VAL A 35 9.38 -0.75 0.42
C VAL A 35 10.44 -0.03 1.26
N CYS A 36 11.70 -0.05 0.82
CA CYS A 36 12.80 0.60 1.53
C CYS A 36 12.61 2.13 1.60
N ASP A 37 12.08 2.74 0.54
CA ASP A 37 11.89 4.20 0.48
C ASP A 37 10.75 4.70 1.40
N VAL A 38 9.80 3.84 1.75
CA VAL A 38 8.70 4.19 2.66
C VAL A 38 8.92 3.76 4.11
N THR A 39 9.89 2.86 4.37
CA THR A 39 10.21 2.40 5.72
C THR A 39 11.46 3.00 6.30
N ASP A 40 12.46 3.28 5.46
CA ASP A 40 13.80 3.67 5.92
C ASP A 40 13.99 5.19 5.83
N LEU A 41 13.20 5.87 4.99
CA LEU A 41 13.19 7.33 4.94
C LEU A 41 12.35 7.90 6.08
N LYS A 42 12.94 8.85 6.81
CA LYS A 42 12.25 9.59 7.88
C LYS A 42 11.00 10.33 7.38
N VAL A 43 10.98 10.68 6.09
CA VAL A 43 9.84 11.30 5.38
C VAL A 43 9.84 10.78 3.93
N PRO A 44 8.82 10.01 3.49
CA PRO A 44 8.68 9.60 2.09
C PRO A 44 8.28 10.77 1.18
N ASP A 45 8.53 10.65 -0.13
CA ASP A 45 8.17 11.69 -1.11
C ASP A 45 6.65 11.90 -1.18
N GLU A 46 6.20 13.12 -0.86
CA GLU A 46 4.78 13.47 -0.73
C GLU A 46 4.00 13.26 -2.05
N LYS A 47 4.62 13.57 -3.19
CA LYS A 47 3.96 13.45 -4.50
C LYS A 47 3.76 11.99 -4.88
N SER A 48 4.75 11.15 -4.61
CA SER A 48 4.71 9.71 -4.84
C SER A 48 3.64 9.05 -3.95
N MET A 49 3.59 9.43 -2.67
CA MET A 49 2.55 8.97 -1.73
C MET A 49 1.15 9.40 -2.15
N ALA A 50 0.96 10.67 -2.53
CA ALA A 50 -0.34 11.18 -2.98
C ALA A 50 -0.83 10.49 -4.26
N THR A 51 0.08 10.21 -5.19
CA THR A 51 -0.22 9.46 -6.41
C THR A 51 -0.66 8.04 -6.07
N TYR A 52 0.08 7.36 -5.19
CA TYR A 52 -0.23 5.99 -4.79
C TYR A 52 -1.60 5.89 -4.09
N ILE A 53 -1.89 6.80 -3.15
CA ILE A 53 -3.19 6.85 -2.46
C ILE A 53 -4.33 7.15 -3.44
N SER A 54 -4.10 8.00 -4.45
CA SER A 54 -5.11 8.31 -5.47
C SER A 54 -5.51 7.09 -6.30
N LEU A 55 -4.58 6.16 -6.57
CA LEU A 55 -4.89 4.90 -7.24
C LEU A 55 -5.83 4.03 -6.40
N PHE A 56 -5.62 3.93 -5.09
CA PHE A 56 -6.56 3.23 -4.20
C PHE A 56 -7.95 3.85 -4.23
N TYR A 57 -8.02 5.18 -4.16
CA TYR A 57 -9.30 5.88 -4.21
C TYR A 57 -10.05 5.60 -5.52
N GLN A 58 -9.37 5.68 -6.67
CA GLN A 58 -9.97 5.35 -7.97
C GLN A 58 -10.49 3.92 -8.00
N ARG A 59 -9.66 2.94 -7.58
CA ARG A 59 -10.08 1.53 -7.58
C ARG A 59 -11.27 1.29 -6.67
N PHE A 60 -11.28 1.82 -5.46
CA PHE A 60 -12.43 1.62 -4.56
C PHE A 60 -13.68 2.36 -5.00
N LYS A 61 -13.54 3.52 -5.65
CA LYS A 61 -14.67 4.26 -6.25
C LYS A 61 -15.29 3.48 -7.40
N ASP A 62 -14.50 2.85 -8.26
CA ASP A 62 -14.99 2.03 -9.37
C ASP A 62 -15.65 0.72 -8.90
N HIS A 63 -15.31 0.25 -7.69
CA HIS A 63 -15.91 -0.93 -7.05
C HIS A 63 -17.12 -0.60 -6.14
N GLN A 64 -17.63 0.63 -6.13
CA GLN A 64 -18.92 0.93 -5.52
C GLN A 64 -20.03 0.53 -6.49
N PRO A 65 -20.88 -0.48 -6.16
CA PRO A 65 -22.06 -0.74 -6.94
C PRO A 65 -23.00 0.47 -6.80
N SER A 66 -23.56 0.92 -7.94
CA SER A 66 -24.63 1.93 -7.99
C SER A 66 -25.85 1.51 -7.18
#